data_AF-A0A2E0HLT6-F1
#
_entry.id   AF-A0A2E0HLT6-F1
#
_cell.length_a   1.000
_cell.length_b   1.000
_cell.length_c   1.000
_cell.angle_alpha   90.00
_cell.angle_beta   90.00
_cell.angle_gamma   90.00
#
_symmetry.space_group_name_H-M   'P 1'
#
loop_
_entity.id
_entity.type
_entity.pdbx_description
1 polymer ?
#
loop_
_entity_poly.entity_id
_entity_poly.type
_entity_poly.pdbx_seq_one_letter_code
_entity_poly.pdbx_strand_id
1 'polypeptide(L)'
;MTLTQEHLIQVDQHWAVQSIGDELRVQAMEMAELRLVDVALGNLLEHPQAEFDTDLLERVATAYELAAIEGLGALLHPVANQGNKHLRELAQAGAYRAFGFFRVLPIPDDNEARLFHVLHVAGLAYCGDRWTDLRRWFEEQRNALDVPSVAGASWDKRLLYRIFDCWLRLLRKNRWDDLDQVSEIVLGLRNDQANHEKALLEQTQGAQAQSIAMRLVALYHWAKATERLAVYMLQGEPVAIDAQLDQHFEAAQKAAQASKDPQLEMILRWLHVTSRKMVAGSLWWVAHTVNSRVTRFVSHVTKHKSLFELLPPQRAALQEQGLLDQASRAVIVDLPTSGGKTALAQFRMLQALNQFDLDDGWVAYVAPTRALVSQITRRLREDFGPLGVQVEPLTGAVEVDAFEEALLGEARAFQVLVATPEKLQLVMRNKKVARPLAL
;
A
#
# COMPACT_ATOMS: atom_id res chain seq x y z
N MET A 1 -12.17 0.81 -2.80
CA MET A 1 -13.20 1.85 -2.85
C MET A 1 -12.51 3.17 -2.60
N THR A 2 -12.75 4.15 -3.47
CA THR A 2 -12.16 5.48 -3.32
C THR A 2 -13.06 6.32 -2.40
N LEU A 3 -12.48 6.97 -1.40
CA LEU A 3 -13.22 7.84 -0.49
C LEU A 3 -13.80 9.04 -1.25
N THR A 4 -15.07 9.38 -1.03
CA THR A 4 -15.73 10.55 -1.62
C THR A 4 -15.93 11.63 -0.56
N GLN A 5 -16.21 12.86 -1.00
CA GLN A 5 -16.58 13.95 -0.10
C GLN A 5 -17.86 13.63 0.70
N GLU A 6 -18.78 12.87 0.12
CA GLU A 6 -20.00 12.42 0.80
C GLU A 6 -19.66 11.54 2.01
N HIS A 7 -18.71 10.60 1.89
CA HIS A 7 -18.29 9.78 3.02
C HIS A 7 -17.68 10.60 4.16
N LEU A 8 -16.95 11.68 3.82
CA LEU A 8 -16.43 12.60 4.83
C LEU A 8 -17.56 13.36 5.55
N ILE A 9 -18.56 13.82 4.81
CA ILE A 9 -19.74 14.46 5.42
C ILE A 9 -20.50 13.48 6.31
N GLN A 10 -20.61 12.21 5.90
CA GLN A 10 -21.26 11.16 6.69
C GLN A 10 -20.55 10.90 8.01
N VAL A 11 -19.21 10.83 8.02
CA VAL A 11 -18.48 10.61 9.28
C VAL A 11 -18.55 11.83 10.20
N ASP A 12 -18.69 13.04 9.66
CA ASP A 12 -18.91 14.26 10.45
C ASP A 12 -20.27 14.21 11.21
N GLN A 13 -21.21 13.37 10.77
CA GLN A 13 -22.50 13.11 11.45
C GLN A 13 -22.44 11.96 12.48
N HIS A 14 -21.29 11.32 12.65
CA HIS A 14 -21.14 10.24 13.64
C HIS A 14 -21.32 10.77 15.07
N TRP A 15 -21.97 10.01 15.94
CA TRP A 15 -22.32 10.44 17.31
C TRP A 15 -21.09 10.93 18.11
N ALA A 16 -19.95 10.24 17.97
CA ALA A 16 -18.70 10.59 18.64
C ALA A 16 -18.19 11.97 18.18
N VAL A 17 -18.32 12.26 16.89
CA VAL A 17 -17.89 13.53 16.28
C VAL A 17 -18.87 14.65 16.62
N GLN A 18 -20.18 14.35 16.60
CA GLN A 18 -21.24 15.28 16.98
C GLN A 18 -21.21 15.69 18.45
N SER A 19 -20.55 14.90 19.32
CA SER A 19 -20.33 15.28 20.72
C SER A 19 -19.45 16.53 20.88
N ILE A 20 -18.68 16.89 19.85
CA ILE A 20 -17.86 18.11 19.80
C ILE A 20 -18.60 19.15 18.96
N GLY A 21 -18.72 20.38 19.47
CA GLY A 21 -19.37 21.47 18.76
C GLY A 21 -18.74 21.76 17.39
N ASP A 22 -19.56 22.16 16.42
CA ASP A 22 -19.13 22.35 15.03
C ASP A 22 -18.01 23.39 14.88
N GLU A 23 -18.14 24.52 15.58
CA GLU A 23 -17.11 25.57 15.62
C GLU A 23 -15.75 25.03 16.07
N LEU A 24 -15.72 24.18 17.10
CA LEU A 24 -14.50 23.57 17.61
C LEU A 24 -13.89 22.57 16.61
N ARG A 25 -14.72 21.84 15.85
CA ARG A 25 -14.24 20.94 14.81
C ARG A 25 -13.62 21.71 13.64
N VAL A 26 -14.26 22.79 13.20
CA VAL A 26 -13.75 23.67 12.15
C VAL A 26 -12.43 24.29 12.59
N GLN A 27 -12.38 24.84 13.81
CA GLN A 27 -11.15 25.40 14.39
C GLN A 27 -10.01 24.36 14.43
N ALA A 28 -10.29 23.13 14.85
CA ALA A 28 -9.32 22.05 14.86
C ALA A 28 -8.82 21.70 13.45
N MET A 29 -9.71 21.65 12.45
CA MET A 29 -9.35 21.39 11.06
C MET A 29 -8.42 22.48 10.51
N GLU A 30 -8.78 23.75 10.71
CA GLU A 30 -7.95 24.89 10.29
C GLU A 30 -6.59 24.87 10.97
N MET A 31 -6.54 24.57 12.28
CA MET A 31 -5.29 24.45 13.04
C MET A 31 -4.40 23.33 12.49
N ALA A 32 -4.97 22.17 12.19
CA ALA A 32 -4.21 21.06 11.61
C ALA A 32 -3.67 21.39 10.21
N GLU A 33 -4.47 22.05 9.37
CA GLU A 33 -4.06 22.50 8.04
C GLU A 33 -2.94 23.54 8.08
N LEU A 34 -3.07 24.55 8.94
CA LEU A 34 -2.02 25.55 9.15
C LEU A 34 -0.71 24.91 9.62
N ARG A 35 -0.78 23.97 10.57
CA ARG A 35 0.41 23.26 11.06
C ARG A 35 1.12 22.48 9.95
N LEU A 36 0.39 21.89 9.02
CA LEU A 36 0.97 21.18 7.88
C LEU A 36 1.67 22.13 6.92
N VAL A 37 1.10 23.31 6.70
CA VAL A 37 1.72 24.36 5.89
C VAL A 37 3.02 24.82 6.55
N ASP A 38 3.01 25.04 7.87
CA ASP A 38 4.21 25.42 8.64
C ASP A 38 5.32 24.36 8.55
N VAL A 39 4.97 23.08 8.74
CA VAL A 39 5.94 21.98 8.61
C VAL A 39 6.49 21.87 7.19
N ALA A 40 5.64 22.09 6.17
CA ALA A 40 6.04 22.02 4.77
C ALA A 40 6.94 23.17 4.31
N LEU A 41 6.65 24.40 4.77
CA LEU A 41 7.38 25.60 4.41
C LEU A 41 8.60 25.83 5.31
N GLY A 42 8.65 25.20 6.48
CA GLY A 42 9.68 25.43 7.48
C GLY A 42 9.74 26.92 7.87
N ASN A 43 10.95 27.47 7.94
CA ASN A 43 11.16 28.88 8.28
C ASN A 43 11.16 29.83 7.06
N LEU A 44 10.60 29.41 5.91
CA LEU A 44 10.62 30.23 4.69
C LEU A 44 9.70 31.45 4.74
N LEU A 45 8.66 31.43 5.59
CA LEU A 45 7.75 32.54 5.80
C LEU A 45 7.64 32.83 7.31
N GLU A 46 7.87 34.08 7.69
CA GLU A 46 7.55 34.56 9.04
C GLU A 46 6.05 34.80 9.12
N HIS A 47 5.34 33.90 9.82
CA HIS A 47 3.93 34.06 10.14
C HIS A 47 3.74 33.96 11.66
N PRO A 48 2.68 34.60 12.22
CA PRO A 48 2.36 34.46 13.63
C PRO A 48 2.16 32.98 13.95
N GLN A 49 2.87 32.45 14.95
CA GLN A 49 2.61 31.10 15.43
C GLN A 49 1.18 31.08 15.97
N ALA A 50 0.29 30.38 15.27
CA ALA A 50 -1.06 30.14 15.75
C ALA A 50 -0.97 29.35 17.06
N GLU A 51 -1.83 29.68 18.02
CA GLU A 51 -1.93 28.95 19.28
C GLU A 51 -2.32 27.50 18.97
N PHE A 52 -1.43 26.56 19.31
CA PHE A 52 -1.58 25.15 18.99
C PHE A 52 -2.20 24.40 20.17
N ASP A 53 -3.53 24.36 20.18
CA ASP A 53 -4.30 23.62 21.19
C ASP A 53 -4.23 22.11 20.91
N THR A 54 -3.26 21.48 21.56
CA THR A 54 -3.01 20.04 21.44
C THR A 54 -4.18 19.23 22.00
N ASP A 55 -4.81 19.70 23.09
CA ASP A 55 -5.91 18.99 23.75
C ASP A 55 -7.16 18.98 22.86
N LEU A 56 -7.47 20.11 22.21
CA LEU A 56 -8.58 20.18 21.26
C LEU A 56 -8.33 19.25 20.06
N LEU A 57 -7.12 19.27 19.49
CA LEU A 57 -6.76 18.40 18.37
C LEU A 57 -6.84 16.92 18.74
N GLU A 58 -6.30 16.52 19.90
CA GLU A 58 -6.40 15.15 20.41
C GLU A 58 -7.84 14.72 20.61
N ARG A 59 -8.68 15.59 21.18
CA ARG A 59 -10.10 15.30 21.39
C ARG A 59 -10.84 15.08 20.08
N VAL A 60 -10.62 15.94 19.10
CA VAL A 60 -11.23 15.82 17.76
C VAL A 60 -10.69 14.59 17.02
N ALA A 61 -9.38 14.35 17.08
CA ALA A 61 -8.74 13.18 16.49
C ALA A 61 -9.34 11.87 17.03
N THR A 62 -9.47 11.78 18.36
CA THR A 62 -10.04 10.62 19.06
C THR A 62 -11.50 10.40 18.69
N ALA A 63 -12.29 11.46 18.50
CA ALA A 63 -13.69 11.33 18.07
C ALA A 63 -13.83 10.71 16.67
N TYR A 64 -12.96 11.10 15.73
CA TYR A 64 -12.91 10.48 14.40
C TYR A 64 -12.32 9.06 14.44
N GLU A 65 -11.33 8.81 15.30
CA GLU A 65 -10.77 7.48 15.50
C GLU A 65 -11.84 6.53 16.04
N LEU A 66 -12.69 6.98 16.96
CA LEU A 66 -13.77 6.15 17.51
C LEU A 66 -14.77 5.74 16.42
N ALA A 67 -15.16 6.68 15.54
CA ALA A 67 -15.97 6.38 14.36
C ALA A 67 -15.28 5.35 13.44
N ALA A 68 -13.94 5.39 13.37
CA ALA A 68 -13.15 4.44 12.61
C ALA A 68 -13.11 3.03 13.25
N ILE A 69 -12.97 2.98 14.58
CA ILE A 69 -12.89 1.75 15.36
C ILE A 69 -14.16 0.90 15.21
N GLU A 70 -15.34 1.52 15.20
CA GLU A 70 -16.62 0.83 15.08
C GLU A 70 -16.75 -0.03 13.82
N GLY A 71 -16.07 0.35 12.73
CA GLY A 71 -16.09 -0.41 11.47
C GLY A 71 -14.84 -1.24 11.19
N LEU A 72 -13.89 -1.40 12.13
CA LEU A 72 -12.68 -2.22 11.90
C LEU A 72 -13.01 -3.68 11.55
N GLY A 73 -14.00 -4.28 12.23
CA GLY A 73 -14.44 -5.63 11.92
C GLY A 73 -15.00 -5.76 10.50
N ALA A 74 -15.72 -4.72 10.02
CA ALA A 74 -16.22 -4.68 8.66
C ALA A 74 -15.08 -4.51 7.64
N LEU A 75 -14.02 -3.77 7.97
CA LEU A 75 -12.83 -3.63 7.13
C LEU A 75 -12.04 -4.95 7.01
N LEU A 76 -11.94 -5.73 8.08
CA LEU A 76 -11.28 -7.05 8.08
C LEU A 76 -12.08 -8.12 7.32
N HIS A 77 -13.40 -8.12 7.51
CA HIS A 77 -14.29 -9.11 6.93
C HIS A 77 -15.37 -8.42 6.08
N PRO A 78 -15.03 -8.01 4.84
CA PRO A 78 -15.98 -7.37 3.96
C PRO A 78 -17.08 -8.36 3.53
N VAL A 79 -18.33 -7.96 3.73
CA VAL A 79 -19.52 -8.73 3.32
C VAL A 79 -20.30 -7.91 2.30
N ALA A 80 -20.83 -8.58 1.27
CA ALA A 80 -21.63 -7.96 0.22
C ALA A 80 -23.05 -7.62 0.69
N ASN A 81 -23.18 -6.80 1.73
CA ASN A 81 -24.43 -6.22 2.18
C ASN A 81 -24.28 -4.71 2.44
N GLN A 82 -25.41 -3.99 2.39
CA GLN A 82 -25.40 -2.53 2.45
C GLN A 82 -24.91 -1.99 3.81
N GLY A 83 -25.24 -2.65 4.92
CA GLY A 83 -24.80 -2.24 6.26
C GLY A 83 -23.29 -2.36 6.46
N ASN A 84 -22.68 -3.49 6.07
CA ASN A 84 -21.25 -3.71 6.12
C ASN A 84 -20.51 -2.75 5.18
N LYS A 85 -21.06 -2.49 3.99
CA LYS A 85 -20.51 -1.47 3.08
C LYS A 85 -20.49 -0.09 3.75
N HIS A 86 -21.60 0.34 4.34
CA HIS A 86 -21.68 1.63 5.03
C HIS A 86 -20.70 1.72 6.21
N LEU A 87 -20.57 0.67 7.02
CA LEU A 87 -19.60 0.63 8.12
C LEU A 87 -18.16 0.73 7.63
N ARG A 88 -17.81 0.09 6.50
CA ARG A 88 -16.48 0.23 5.90
C ARG A 88 -16.21 1.63 5.40
N GLU A 89 -17.19 2.27 4.75
CA GLU A 89 -17.11 3.64 4.25
C GLU A 89 -16.90 4.64 5.40
N LEU A 90 -17.70 4.52 6.47
CA LEU A 90 -17.55 5.31 7.70
C LEU A 90 -16.18 5.07 8.34
N ALA A 91 -15.74 3.82 8.45
CA ALA A 91 -14.47 3.53 9.09
C ALA A 91 -13.27 4.09 8.32
N GLN A 92 -13.31 3.98 7.00
CA GLN A 92 -12.29 4.57 6.13
C GLN A 92 -12.30 6.10 6.23
N ALA A 93 -13.47 6.74 6.28
CA ALA A 93 -13.61 8.19 6.43
C ALA A 93 -13.11 8.68 7.81
N GLY A 94 -13.44 7.94 8.88
CA GLY A 94 -12.96 8.23 10.24
C GLY A 94 -11.44 8.14 10.31
N ALA A 95 -10.85 7.06 9.80
CA ALA A 95 -9.40 6.90 9.76
C ALA A 95 -8.71 7.99 8.92
N TYR A 96 -9.33 8.40 7.81
CA TYR A 96 -8.84 9.50 6.96
C TYR A 96 -8.76 10.83 7.73
N ARG A 97 -9.82 11.18 8.48
CA ARG A 97 -9.89 12.40 9.30
C ARG A 97 -8.95 12.31 10.49
N ALA A 98 -8.99 11.20 11.24
CA ALA A 98 -8.13 10.96 12.39
C ALA A 98 -6.64 11.07 12.04
N PHE A 99 -6.20 10.43 10.95
CA PHE A 99 -4.82 10.58 10.47
C PHE A 99 -4.44 12.05 10.20
N GLY A 100 -5.38 12.84 9.68
CA GLY A 100 -5.17 14.27 9.41
C GLY A 100 -4.76 15.07 10.64
N PHE A 101 -5.31 14.70 11.81
CA PHE A 101 -4.99 15.31 13.10
C PHE A 101 -3.78 14.64 13.77
N PHE A 102 -3.76 13.31 13.87
CA PHE A 102 -2.68 12.60 14.57
C PHE A 102 -1.28 12.85 13.96
N ARG A 103 -1.19 13.09 12.65
CA ARG A 103 0.09 13.38 12.00
C ARG A 103 0.72 14.73 12.40
N VAL A 104 -0.07 15.66 12.95
CA VAL A 104 0.40 16.99 13.35
C VAL A 104 0.63 17.14 14.85
N LEU A 105 0.17 16.15 15.63
CA LEU A 105 0.36 16.13 17.07
C LEU A 105 1.84 15.94 17.45
N PRO A 106 2.25 16.40 18.65
CA PRO A 106 3.58 16.17 19.15
C PRO A 106 3.91 14.67 19.25
N ILE A 107 5.11 14.30 18.83
CA ILE A 107 5.59 12.92 18.92
C ILE A 107 6.15 12.71 20.33
N PRO A 108 5.75 11.65 21.06
CA PRO A 108 6.27 11.39 22.40
C PRO A 108 7.80 11.17 22.43
N ASP A 109 8.45 11.60 23.51
CA ASP A 109 9.89 11.40 23.72
C ASP A 109 10.24 9.98 24.22
N ASP A 110 9.33 9.34 24.98
CA ASP A 110 9.52 7.97 25.42
C ASP A 110 9.58 7.02 24.20
N ASN A 111 10.54 6.10 24.20
CA ASN A 111 10.75 5.21 23.08
C ASN A 111 9.50 4.40 22.75
N GLU A 112 8.87 3.76 23.75
CA GLU A 112 7.69 2.92 23.52
C GLU A 112 6.49 3.73 23.03
N ALA A 113 6.21 4.86 23.69
CA ALA A 113 5.15 5.76 23.26
C ALA A 113 5.38 6.30 21.84
N ARG A 114 6.63 6.65 21.48
CA ARG A 114 7.02 7.10 20.13
C ARG A 114 6.78 6.02 19.09
N LEU A 115 7.23 4.80 19.36
CA LEU A 115 7.08 3.63 18.47
C LEU A 115 5.59 3.40 18.19
N PHE A 116 4.76 3.39 19.23
CA PHE A 116 3.32 3.23 19.10
C PHE A 116 2.66 4.42 18.40
N HIS A 117 3.07 5.66 18.65
CA HIS A 117 2.56 6.81 17.91
C HIS A 117 2.82 6.68 16.40
N VAL A 118 4.05 6.32 16.00
CA VAL A 118 4.41 6.11 14.58
C VAL A 118 3.57 4.99 13.95
N LEU A 119 3.44 3.85 14.64
CA LEU A 119 2.64 2.73 14.14
C LEU A 119 1.15 3.07 14.07
N HIS A 120 0.64 3.87 15.01
CA HIS A 120 -0.74 4.33 15.04
C HIS A 120 -1.04 5.24 13.84
N VAL A 121 -0.23 6.29 13.64
CA VAL A 121 -0.32 7.21 12.50
C VAL A 121 -0.27 6.43 11.18
N ALA A 122 0.65 5.47 11.07
CA ALA A 122 0.75 4.61 9.90
C ALA A 122 -0.50 3.74 9.69
N GLY A 123 -1.04 3.15 10.75
CA GLY A 123 -2.24 2.32 10.71
C GLY A 123 -3.46 3.11 10.23
N LEU A 124 -3.67 4.31 10.79
CA LEU A 124 -4.73 5.23 10.37
C LEU A 124 -4.57 5.63 8.90
N ALA A 125 -3.35 5.94 8.46
CA ALA A 125 -3.09 6.33 7.08
C ALA A 125 -3.48 5.22 6.09
N TYR A 126 -3.08 3.97 6.36
CA TYR A 126 -3.48 2.84 5.52
C TYR A 126 -4.99 2.61 5.55
N CYS A 127 -5.59 2.66 6.74
CA CYS A 127 -7.03 2.50 6.90
C CYS A 127 -7.81 3.61 6.18
N GLY A 128 -7.29 4.82 6.10
CA GLY A 128 -7.86 5.95 5.35
C GLY A 128 -7.42 6.06 3.88
N ASP A 129 -6.66 5.11 3.33
CA ASP A 129 -6.06 5.17 1.98
C ASP A 129 -5.16 6.41 1.73
N ARG A 130 -4.56 6.99 2.78
CA ARG A 130 -3.66 8.16 2.75
C ARG A 130 -2.16 7.80 2.68
N TRP A 131 -1.84 6.77 1.89
CA TRP A 131 -0.48 6.27 1.75
C TRP A 131 0.55 7.37 1.39
N THR A 132 0.22 8.21 0.42
CA THR A 132 1.14 9.24 -0.09
C THR A 132 1.52 10.24 0.98
N ASP A 133 0.55 10.58 1.84
CA ASP A 133 0.74 11.50 2.94
C ASP A 133 1.57 10.85 4.05
N LEU A 134 1.42 9.54 4.29
CA LEU A 134 2.27 8.81 5.22
C LEU A 134 3.74 8.78 4.76
N ARG A 135 3.99 8.54 3.47
CA ARG A 135 5.36 8.58 2.92
C ARG A 135 5.99 9.94 3.14
N ARG A 136 5.26 11.02 2.84
CA ARG A 136 5.71 12.38 3.07
C ARG A 136 5.97 12.63 4.56
N TRP A 137 5.06 12.22 5.44
CA TRP A 137 5.23 12.34 6.89
C TRP A 137 6.49 11.61 7.38
N PHE A 138 6.82 10.43 6.83
CA PHE A 138 8.08 9.75 7.15
C PHE A 138 9.33 10.52 6.69
N GLU A 139 9.26 11.23 5.57
CA GLU A 139 10.37 12.05 5.08
C GLU A 139 10.58 13.29 5.94
N GLU A 140 9.50 13.87 6.46
CA GLU A 140 9.50 15.03 7.36
C GLU A 140 9.94 14.65 8.78
N GLN A 141 9.53 13.47 9.28
CA GLN A 141 9.75 13.02 10.66
C GLN A 141 10.86 11.97 10.80
N ARG A 142 12.00 12.11 10.11
CA ARG A 142 13.06 11.07 10.08
C ARG A 142 13.52 10.61 11.46
N ASN A 143 13.73 11.54 12.39
CA ASN A 143 14.21 11.25 13.75
C ASN A 143 13.21 10.42 14.55
N ALA A 144 11.90 10.59 14.31
CA ALA A 144 10.86 9.81 14.96
C ALA A 144 10.91 8.32 14.57
N LEU A 145 11.59 7.99 13.49
CA LEU A 145 11.66 6.66 12.90
C LEU A 145 12.94 5.91 13.30
N ASP A 146 13.80 6.52 14.13
CA ASP A 146 15.02 5.87 14.61
C ASP A 146 14.67 4.69 15.53
N VAL A 147 15.17 3.50 15.17
CA VAL A 147 14.98 2.27 15.94
C VAL A 147 15.86 2.33 17.19
N PRO A 148 15.30 2.22 18.40
CA PRO A 148 16.09 2.28 19.63
C PRO A 148 17.10 1.13 19.74
N SER A 149 18.20 1.36 20.47
CA SER A 149 19.19 0.33 20.75
C SER A 149 18.59 -0.79 21.61
N VAL A 150 18.95 -2.03 21.29
CA VAL A 150 18.58 -3.21 22.06
C VAL A 150 19.55 -3.50 23.21
N ALA A 151 20.66 -2.77 23.30
CA ALA A 151 21.66 -2.96 24.34
C ALA A 151 21.07 -2.57 25.72
N GLY A 152 21.06 -3.52 26.66
CA GLY A 152 20.51 -3.31 27.99
C GLY A 152 18.97 -3.25 28.06
N ALA A 153 18.27 -3.44 26.94
CA ALA A 153 16.82 -3.52 26.91
C ALA A 153 16.31 -4.87 27.43
N SER A 154 15.15 -4.86 28.09
CA SER A 154 14.43 -6.09 28.44
C SER A 154 13.98 -6.84 27.17
N TRP A 155 13.72 -8.15 27.30
CA TRP A 155 13.40 -8.98 26.14
C TRP A 155 12.15 -8.51 25.38
N ASP A 156 11.11 -8.10 26.09
CA ASP A 156 9.89 -7.54 25.50
C ASP A 156 10.15 -6.24 24.71
N LYS A 157 11.00 -5.34 25.24
CA LYS A 157 11.40 -4.11 24.54
C LYS A 157 12.27 -4.42 23.32
N ARG A 158 13.19 -5.39 23.43
CA ARG A 158 14.01 -5.85 22.31
C ARG A 158 13.15 -6.41 21.17
N LEU A 159 12.14 -7.22 21.49
CA LEU A 159 11.14 -7.69 20.53
C LEU A 159 10.42 -6.51 19.89
N LEU A 160 9.87 -5.60 20.69
CA LEU A 160 9.13 -4.43 20.20
C LEU A 160 9.97 -3.58 19.23
N TYR A 161 11.21 -3.26 19.58
CA TYR A 161 12.08 -2.41 18.75
C TYR A 161 12.41 -3.07 17.41
N ARG A 162 12.64 -4.39 17.41
CA ARG A 162 12.94 -5.15 16.19
C ARG A 162 11.70 -5.37 15.33
N ILE A 163 10.54 -5.64 15.94
CA ILE A 163 9.27 -5.74 15.20
C ILE A 163 8.93 -4.37 14.59
N PHE A 164 9.15 -3.27 15.31
CA PHE A 164 8.98 -1.93 14.77
C PHE A 164 9.88 -1.66 13.55
N ASP A 165 11.15 -2.06 13.58
CA ASP A 165 12.06 -1.98 12.42
C ASP A 165 11.47 -2.73 11.21
N CYS A 166 10.96 -3.96 11.44
CA CYS A 166 10.26 -4.71 10.40
C CYS A 166 9.03 -3.96 9.84
N TRP A 167 8.23 -3.32 10.70
CA TRP A 167 7.07 -2.55 10.28
C TRP A 167 7.44 -1.28 9.53
N LEU A 168 8.49 -0.56 9.93
CA LEU A 168 8.98 0.59 9.17
C LEU A 168 9.38 0.19 7.74
N ARG A 169 10.05 -0.96 7.59
CA ARG A 169 10.43 -1.52 6.28
C ARG A 169 9.22 -1.91 5.47
N LEU A 170 8.26 -2.61 6.08
CA LEU A 170 6.98 -2.95 5.49
C LEU A 170 6.18 -1.71 5.10
N LEU A 171 6.20 -0.62 5.87
CA LEU A 171 5.42 0.58 5.56
C LEU A 171 6.07 1.42 4.45
N ARG A 172 7.40 1.56 4.46
CA ARG A 172 8.16 2.34 3.47
C ARG A 172 8.24 1.65 2.12
N LYS A 173 8.61 0.36 2.11
CA LYS A 173 8.85 -0.48 0.93
C LYS A 173 9.78 0.19 -0.11
N ASN A 174 10.89 0.79 0.35
CA ASN A 174 11.75 1.56 -0.54
C ASN A 174 12.54 0.66 -1.49
N ARG A 175 12.94 -0.54 -1.02
CA ARG A 175 13.71 -1.51 -1.81
C ARG A 175 13.25 -2.95 -1.54
N TRP A 176 13.57 -3.84 -2.47
CA TRP A 176 13.42 -5.28 -2.26
C TRP A 176 14.19 -5.78 -1.04
N ASP A 177 15.43 -5.30 -0.85
CA ASP A 177 16.26 -5.63 0.31
C ASP A 177 15.63 -5.22 1.65
N ASP A 178 14.76 -4.19 1.68
CA ASP A 178 14.10 -3.77 2.93
C ASP A 178 13.17 -4.87 3.45
N LEU A 179 12.43 -5.53 2.56
CA LEU A 179 11.50 -6.59 2.92
C LEU A 179 12.22 -7.91 3.15
N ASP A 180 13.30 -8.20 2.42
CA ASP A 180 14.12 -9.40 2.64
C ASP A 180 14.75 -9.41 4.05
N GLN A 181 15.24 -8.24 4.49
CA GLN A 181 15.77 -8.04 5.85
C GLN A 181 14.75 -8.30 6.97
N VAL A 182 13.44 -8.23 6.71
CA VAL A 182 12.42 -8.58 7.72
C VAL A 182 12.57 -10.04 8.16
N SER A 183 12.83 -10.94 7.22
CA SER A 183 13.04 -12.36 7.53
C SER A 183 14.29 -12.56 8.36
N GLU A 184 15.39 -11.86 8.05
CA GLU A 184 16.63 -11.90 8.80
C GLU A 184 16.45 -11.40 10.25
N ILE A 185 15.72 -10.29 10.45
CA ILE A 185 15.44 -9.74 11.78
C ILE A 185 14.63 -10.75 12.61
N VAL A 186 13.59 -11.36 12.03
CA VAL A 186 12.76 -12.35 12.73
C VAL A 186 13.57 -13.62 13.06
N LEU A 187 14.46 -14.06 12.18
CA LEU A 187 15.38 -15.17 12.46
C LEU A 187 16.34 -14.82 13.61
N GLY A 188 16.89 -13.59 13.62
CA GLY A 188 17.70 -13.09 14.73
C GLY A 188 16.96 -13.09 16.06
N LEU A 189 15.70 -12.64 16.08
CA LEU A 189 14.86 -12.67 17.28
C LEU A 189 14.63 -14.09 17.80
N ARG A 190 14.43 -15.08 16.93
CA ARG A 190 14.29 -16.49 17.34
C ARG A 190 15.54 -17.02 18.03
N ASN A 191 16.72 -16.65 17.54
CA ASN A 191 17.99 -17.03 18.16
C ASN A 191 18.20 -16.32 19.50
N ASP A 192 17.88 -15.02 19.58
CA ASP A 192 17.99 -14.23 20.81
C ASP A 192 17.02 -14.71 21.91
N GLN A 193 15.84 -15.22 21.54
CA GLN A 193 14.82 -15.71 22.47
C GLN A 193 15.39 -16.74 23.46
N ALA A 194 16.19 -17.69 22.96
CA ALA A 194 16.78 -18.76 23.76
C ALA A 194 17.66 -18.23 24.93
N ASN A 195 18.24 -17.05 24.77
CA ASN A 195 19.16 -16.46 25.74
C ASN A 195 18.48 -15.48 26.70
N HIS A 196 17.43 -14.80 26.27
CA HIS A 196 16.86 -13.65 26.99
C HIS A 196 15.50 -13.91 27.63
N GLU A 197 14.68 -14.81 27.07
CA GLU A 197 13.32 -15.05 27.56
C GLU A 197 13.31 -15.62 28.97
N LYS A 198 14.13 -16.65 29.21
CA LYS A 198 14.22 -17.32 30.52
C LYS A 198 14.61 -16.33 31.62
N ALA A 199 15.59 -15.48 31.36
CA ALA A 199 16.04 -14.48 32.32
C ALA A 199 14.93 -13.48 32.70
N LEU A 200 14.11 -13.04 31.73
CA LEU A 200 13.01 -12.11 32.00
C LEU A 200 11.89 -12.77 32.81
N LEU A 201 11.51 -14.00 32.46
CA LEU A 201 10.44 -14.73 33.15
C LEU A 201 10.83 -15.12 34.59
N GLU A 202 12.09 -15.45 34.84
CA GLU A 202 12.59 -15.77 36.19
C GLU A 202 12.72 -14.53 37.10
N GLN A 203 12.97 -13.35 36.52
CA GLN A 203 13.08 -12.08 37.26
C GLN A 203 11.74 -11.51 37.70
N THR A 204 10.63 -11.97 37.12
CA THR A 204 9.29 -11.42 37.37
C THR A 204 8.48 -12.38 38.25
N GLN A 205 7.78 -11.87 39.26
CA GLN A 205 6.96 -12.70 40.16
C GLN A 205 5.49 -12.25 40.19
N GLY A 206 4.61 -13.18 40.57
CA GLY A 206 3.18 -12.91 40.81
C GLY A 206 2.42 -12.45 39.56
N ALA A 207 1.45 -11.54 39.75
CA ALA A 207 0.58 -11.05 38.67
C ALA A 207 1.34 -10.31 37.56
N GLN A 208 2.49 -9.71 37.86
CA GLN A 208 3.33 -9.04 36.87
C GLN A 208 3.98 -10.06 35.91
N ALA A 209 4.34 -11.25 36.41
CA ALA A 209 4.90 -12.31 35.57
C ALA A 209 3.88 -12.80 34.52
N GLN A 210 2.62 -12.92 34.91
CA GLN A 210 1.55 -13.29 33.99
C GLN A 210 1.29 -12.20 32.94
N SER A 211 1.29 -10.92 33.34
CA SER A 211 1.13 -9.80 32.39
C SER A 211 2.29 -9.77 31.38
N ILE A 212 3.54 -9.88 31.83
CA ILE A 212 4.71 -9.92 30.95
C ILE A 212 4.69 -11.14 30.03
N ALA A 213 4.32 -12.32 30.54
CA ALA A 213 4.20 -13.52 29.72
C ALA A 213 3.15 -13.33 28.60
N MET A 214 1.98 -12.78 28.92
CA MET A 214 0.95 -12.51 27.90
C MET A 214 1.39 -11.41 26.92
N ARG A 215 2.15 -10.40 27.36
CA ARG A 215 2.74 -9.40 26.47
C ARG A 215 3.74 -10.05 25.50
N LEU A 216 4.59 -10.96 25.98
CA LEU A 216 5.50 -11.73 25.11
C LEU A 216 4.73 -12.57 24.09
N VAL A 217 3.67 -13.26 24.50
CA VAL A 217 2.80 -14.01 23.58
C VAL A 217 2.21 -13.09 22.50
N ALA A 218 1.77 -11.89 22.86
CA ALA A 218 1.28 -10.90 21.91
C ALA A 218 2.36 -10.50 20.89
N LEU A 219 3.57 -10.18 21.37
CA LEU A 219 4.71 -9.81 20.54
C LEU A 219 5.17 -10.97 19.63
N TYR A 220 5.13 -12.22 20.08
CA TYR A 220 5.49 -13.39 19.25
C TYR A 220 4.51 -13.62 18.11
N HIS A 221 3.21 -13.53 18.39
CA HIS A 221 2.20 -13.62 17.36
C HIS A 221 2.29 -12.45 16.38
N TRP A 222 2.56 -11.24 16.87
CA TRP A 222 2.80 -10.09 16.01
C TRP A 222 4.04 -10.25 15.13
N ALA A 223 5.16 -10.73 15.67
CA ALA A 223 6.36 -11.04 14.90
C ALA A 223 6.08 -12.10 13.83
N LYS A 224 5.29 -13.13 14.15
CA LYS A 224 4.93 -14.17 13.20
C LYS A 224 4.03 -13.66 12.08
N ALA A 225 3.02 -12.84 12.39
CA ALA A 225 2.20 -12.16 11.39
C ALA A 225 3.06 -11.27 10.47
N THR A 226 4.02 -10.55 11.05
CA THR A 226 4.96 -9.67 10.34
C THR A 226 5.83 -10.46 9.35
N GLU A 227 6.39 -11.60 9.75
CA GLU A 227 7.15 -12.50 8.86
C GLU A 227 6.27 -13.00 7.71
N ARG A 228 5.04 -13.48 8.01
CA ARG A 228 4.13 -13.98 6.97
C ARG A 228 3.74 -12.90 5.97
N LEU A 229 3.46 -11.70 6.46
CA LEU A 229 3.16 -10.55 5.61
C LEU A 229 4.35 -10.21 4.71
N ALA A 230 5.57 -10.13 5.25
CA ALA A 230 6.75 -9.81 4.46
C ALA A 230 7.03 -10.84 3.36
N VAL A 231 6.93 -12.14 3.67
CA VAL A 231 7.09 -13.21 2.68
C VAL A 231 6.02 -13.09 1.57
N TYR A 232 4.77 -12.83 1.94
CA TYR A 232 3.70 -12.62 0.96
C TYR A 232 3.96 -11.39 0.09
N MET A 233 4.39 -10.26 0.66
CA MET A 233 4.68 -9.05 -0.12
C MET A 233 5.85 -9.25 -1.09
N LEU A 234 6.80 -10.11 -0.76
CA LEU A 234 7.94 -10.44 -1.61
C LEU A 234 7.60 -11.44 -2.72
N GLN A 235 6.85 -12.49 -2.39
CA GLN A 235 6.75 -13.70 -3.21
C GLN A 235 5.32 -14.04 -3.65
N GLY A 236 4.30 -13.43 -3.04
CA GLY A 236 2.90 -13.77 -3.24
C GLY A 236 2.45 -15.03 -2.52
N GLU A 237 3.29 -15.62 -1.66
CA GLU A 237 2.98 -16.83 -0.89
C GLU A 237 2.92 -16.54 0.62
N PRO A 238 2.05 -17.23 1.38
CA PRO A 238 1.06 -18.22 0.94
C PRO A 238 -0.19 -17.57 0.33
N VAL A 239 -0.88 -18.29 -0.57
CA VAL A 239 -2.14 -17.82 -1.19
C VAL A 239 -3.21 -17.47 -0.14
N ALA A 240 -3.34 -18.30 0.90
CA ALA A 240 -4.29 -18.08 2.01
C ALA A 240 -3.68 -17.20 3.13
N ILE A 241 -3.01 -16.11 2.76
CA ILE A 241 -2.35 -15.20 3.71
C ILE A 241 -3.35 -14.59 4.70
N ASP A 242 -4.56 -14.25 4.25
CA ASP A 242 -5.60 -13.63 5.08
C ASP A 242 -5.89 -14.45 6.35
N ALA A 243 -6.10 -15.77 6.21
CA ALA A 243 -6.36 -16.64 7.36
C ALA A 243 -5.18 -16.73 8.34
N GLN A 244 -3.94 -16.66 7.84
CA GLN A 244 -2.75 -16.66 8.69
C GLN A 244 -2.56 -15.35 9.43
N LEU A 245 -2.87 -14.22 8.78
CA LEU A 245 -2.87 -12.90 9.41
C LEU A 245 -3.96 -12.84 10.49
N ASP A 246 -5.19 -13.23 10.16
CA ASP A 246 -6.32 -13.26 11.09
C ASP A 246 -5.97 -14.11 12.33
N GLN A 247 -5.48 -15.33 12.13
CA GLN A 247 -5.07 -16.22 13.22
C GLN A 247 -4.05 -15.56 14.17
N HIS A 248 -3.00 -14.95 13.62
CA HIS A 248 -1.93 -14.41 14.45
C HIS A 248 -2.29 -13.05 15.07
N PHE A 249 -2.94 -12.15 14.35
CA PHE A 249 -3.37 -10.88 14.92
C PHE A 249 -4.45 -11.04 15.98
N GLU A 250 -5.45 -11.90 15.77
CA GLU A 250 -6.46 -12.16 16.80
C GLU A 250 -5.86 -12.77 18.07
N ALA A 251 -4.92 -13.70 17.92
CA ALA A 251 -4.19 -14.26 19.06
C ALA A 251 -3.35 -13.19 19.77
N ALA A 252 -2.68 -12.31 19.01
CA ALA A 252 -1.91 -11.20 19.57
C ALA A 252 -2.80 -10.21 20.34
N GLN A 253 -3.96 -9.84 19.79
CA GLN A 253 -4.91 -8.93 20.43
C GLN A 253 -5.46 -9.51 21.74
N LYS A 254 -5.87 -10.79 21.74
CA LYS A 254 -6.33 -11.48 22.96
C LYS A 254 -5.24 -11.52 24.03
N ALA A 255 -3.99 -11.74 23.62
CA ALA A 255 -2.85 -11.76 24.52
C ALA A 255 -2.51 -10.37 25.07
N ALA A 256 -2.56 -9.32 24.25
CA ALA A 256 -2.35 -7.93 24.67
C ALA A 256 -3.44 -7.46 25.66
N GLN A 257 -4.70 -7.86 25.41
CA GLN A 257 -5.80 -7.60 26.35
C GLN A 257 -5.54 -8.29 27.70
N ALA A 258 -5.10 -9.55 27.67
CA ALA A 258 -4.77 -10.30 28.89
C ALA A 258 -3.51 -9.78 29.61
N SER A 259 -2.59 -9.13 28.90
CA SER A 259 -1.43 -8.44 29.51
C SER A 259 -1.80 -7.12 30.16
N LYS A 260 -3.04 -6.63 30.00
CA LYS A 260 -3.52 -5.31 30.45
C LYS A 260 -2.77 -4.16 29.78
N ASP A 261 -2.47 -4.32 28.50
CA ASP A 261 -1.77 -3.33 27.68
C ASP A 261 -2.71 -2.81 26.59
N PRO A 262 -3.53 -1.79 26.88
CA PRO A 262 -4.53 -1.29 25.94
C PRO A 262 -3.88 -0.60 24.73
N GLN A 263 -2.68 -0.04 24.89
CA GLN A 263 -1.98 0.63 23.80
C GLN A 263 -1.49 -0.41 22.78
N LEU A 264 -0.85 -1.49 23.24
CA LEU A 264 -0.46 -2.60 22.36
C LEU A 264 -1.67 -3.23 21.66
N GLU A 265 -2.77 -3.45 22.38
CA GLU A 265 -4.00 -3.99 21.79
C GLU A 265 -4.52 -3.08 20.66
N MET A 266 -4.59 -1.77 20.89
CA MET A 266 -5.04 -0.80 19.89
C MET A 266 -4.16 -0.83 18.64
N ILE A 267 -2.84 -0.81 18.83
CA ILE A 267 -1.88 -0.87 17.72
C ILE A 267 -2.06 -2.18 16.93
N LEU A 268 -2.21 -3.32 17.60
CA LEU A 268 -2.42 -4.60 16.92
C LEU A 268 -3.73 -4.64 16.11
N ARG A 269 -4.79 -3.95 16.55
CA ARG A 269 -6.05 -3.83 15.78
C ARG A 269 -5.84 -3.02 14.50
N TRP A 270 -5.17 -1.87 14.60
CA TRP A 270 -4.85 -1.04 13.44
C TRP A 270 -3.90 -1.73 12.46
N LEU A 271 -2.87 -2.39 12.97
CA LEU A 271 -1.90 -3.11 12.15
C LEU A 271 -2.50 -4.37 11.51
N HIS A 272 -3.50 -5.00 12.14
CA HIS A 272 -4.24 -6.08 11.51
C HIS A 272 -4.93 -5.60 10.23
N VAL A 273 -5.74 -4.53 10.31
CA VAL A 273 -6.41 -3.95 9.13
C VAL A 273 -5.40 -3.47 8.10
N THR A 274 -4.32 -2.86 8.56
CA THR A 274 -3.21 -2.40 7.70
C THR A 274 -2.60 -3.56 6.90
N SER A 275 -2.35 -4.70 7.54
CA SER A 275 -1.81 -5.90 6.86
C SER A 275 -2.77 -6.43 5.80
N ARG A 276 -4.08 -6.50 6.09
CA ARG A 276 -5.10 -6.90 5.12
C ARG A 276 -5.17 -5.92 3.94
N LYS A 277 -5.06 -4.62 4.21
CA LYS A 277 -5.00 -3.59 3.15
C LYS A 277 -3.74 -3.69 2.30
N MET A 278 -2.57 -3.98 2.90
CA MET A 278 -1.33 -4.22 2.15
C MET A 278 -1.47 -5.43 1.22
N VAL A 279 -2.02 -6.54 1.74
CA VAL A 279 -2.29 -7.75 0.94
C VAL A 279 -3.22 -7.43 -0.22
N ALA A 280 -4.36 -6.79 0.04
CA ALA A 280 -5.32 -6.42 -1.00
C ALA A 280 -4.76 -5.37 -2.00
N GLY A 281 -3.82 -4.54 -1.57
CA GLY A 281 -3.11 -3.55 -2.41
C GLY A 281 -1.94 -4.13 -3.20
N SER A 282 -1.49 -5.34 -2.86
CA SER A 282 -0.31 -5.95 -3.47
C SER A 282 -0.51 -6.26 -4.95
N LEU A 283 0.57 -6.17 -5.74
CA LEU A 283 0.55 -6.67 -7.12
C LEU A 283 0.28 -8.18 -7.18
N TRP A 284 0.72 -8.91 -6.15
CA TRP A 284 0.48 -10.35 -6.03
C TRP A 284 -1.00 -10.66 -5.97
N TRP A 285 -1.82 -9.86 -5.28
CA TRP A 285 -3.27 -10.04 -5.27
C TRP A 285 -3.87 -10.02 -6.68
N VAL A 286 -3.43 -9.09 -7.54
CA VAL A 286 -3.84 -9.04 -8.96
C VAL A 286 -3.31 -10.25 -9.74
N ALA A 287 -2.12 -10.75 -9.40
CA ALA A 287 -1.55 -11.92 -10.05
C ALA A 287 -2.34 -13.21 -9.76
N HIS A 288 -2.94 -13.36 -8.58
CA HIS A 288 -3.72 -14.56 -8.22
C HIS A 288 -4.96 -14.75 -9.10
N THR A 289 -5.50 -13.65 -9.65
CA THR A 289 -6.69 -13.68 -10.50
C THR A 289 -6.37 -13.99 -11.96
N VAL A 290 -5.08 -14.07 -12.35
CA VAL A 290 -4.65 -14.08 -13.76
C VAL A 290 -3.56 -15.15 -14.01
N ASN A 291 -3.41 -15.55 -15.28
CA ASN A 291 -2.51 -16.63 -15.74
C ASN A 291 -1.01 -16.30 -15.55
N SER A 292 -0.16 -17.33 -15.70
CA SER A 292 1.30 -17.40 -15.47
C SER A 292 2.19 -16.29 -16.04
N ARG A 293 1.83 -15.61 -17.15
CA ARG A 293 2.61 -14.47 -17.66
C ARG A 293 2.47 -13.24 -16.77
N VAL A 294 1.30 -13.01 -16.18
CA VAL A 294 1.08 -11.90 -15.24
C VAL A 294 1.80 -12.16 -13.93
N THR A 295 1.80 -13.40 -13.44
CA THR A 295 2.61 -13.79 -12.27
C THR A 295 4.11 -13.55 -12.50
N ARG A 296 4.64 -13.91 -13.66
CA ARG A 296 6.04 -13.63 -14.02
C ARG A 296 6.33 -12.12 -14.12
N PHE A 297 5.40 -11.34 -14.67
CA PHE A 297 5.52 -9.89 -14.72
C PHE A 297 5.55 -9.28 -13.33
N VAL A 298 4.62 -9.67 -12.45
CA VAL A 298 4.57 -9.20 -11.07
C VAL A 298 5.85 -9.58 -10.35
N SER A 299 6.31 -10.83 -10.45
CA SER A 299 7.59 -11.26 -9.89
C SER A 299 8.76 -10.38 -10.36
N HIS A 300 8.85 -10.11 -11.66
CA HIS A 300 9.89 -9.28 -12.23
C HIS A 300 9.83 -7.82 -11.70
N VAL A 301 8.65 -7.21 -11.73
CA VAL A 301 8.45 -5.82 -11.32
C VAL A 301 8.65 -5.63 -9.81
N THR A 302 8.20 -6.58 -9.00
CA THR A 302 8.44 -6.59 -7.55
C THR A 302 9.93 -6.73 -7.23
N LYS A 303 10.64 -7.63 -7.90
CA LYS A 303 12.08 -7.86 -7.65
C LYS A 303 12.99 -6.74 -8.16
N HIS A 304 12.75 -6.25 -9.38
CA HIS A 304 13.68 -5.32 -10.05
C HIS A 304 13.28 -3.85 -9.93
N LYS A 305 11.99 -3.56 -9.71
CA LYS A 305 11.51 -2.18 -9.59
C LYS A 305 10.98 -1.83 -8.20
N SER A 306 10.99 -2.76 -7.25
CA SER A 306 10.50 -2.54 -5.89
C SER A 306 9.06 -2.01 -5.87
N LEU A 307 8.24 -2.39 -6.86
CA LEU A 307 6.82 -2.07 -6.87
C LEU A 307 6.07 -3.22 -6.19
N PHE A 308 5.65 -2.97 -4.96
CA PHE A 308 4.96 -3.97 -4.12
C PHE A 308 3.45 -3.76 -4.11
N GLU A 309 3.00 -2.51 -4.13
CA GLU A 309 1.60 -2.14 -3.99
C GLU A 309 1.15 -1.13 -5.04
N LEU A 310 -0.13 -1.24 -5.39
CA LEU A 310 -0.84 -0.33 -6.25
C LEU A 310 -1.36 0.87 -5.45
N LEU A 311 -1.32 2.05 -6.07
CA LEU A 311 -1.99 3.22 -5.50
C LEU A 311 -3.50 2.96 -5.41
N PRO A 312 -4.24 3.56 -4.46
CA PRO A 312 -5.67 3.34 -4.31
C PRO A 312 -6.48 3.48 -5.62
N PRO A 313 -6.23 4.49 -6.49
CA PRO A 313 -6.91 4.59 -7.77
C PRO A 313 -6.56 3.45 -8.75
N GLN A 314 -5.31 2.96 -8.74
CA GLN A 314 -4.90 1.83 -9.57
C GLN A 314 -5.55 0.52 -9.11
N ARG A 315 -5.61 0.31 -7.78
CA ARG A 315 -6.30 -0.83 -7.18
C ARG A 315 -7.78 -0.83 -7.56
N ALA A 316 -8.46 0.31 -7.41
CA ALA A 316 -9.86 0.45 -7.79
C ALA A 316 -10.08 0.15 -9.28
N ALA A 317 -9.22 0.65 -10.17
CA ALA A 317 -9.30 0.35 -11.60
C ALA A 317 -9.18 -1.16 -11.89
N LEU A 318 -8.22 -1.84 -11.26
CA LEU A 318 -7.93 -3.26 -11.51
C LEU A 318 -8.94 -4.21 -10.87
N GLN A 319 -9.38 -3.93 -9.65
CA GLN A 319 -10.18 -4.86 -8.84
C GLN A 319 -11.68 -4.55 -8.83
N GLU A 320 -12.07 -3.27 -8.96
CA GLU A 320 -13.46 -2.84 -8.74
C GLU A 320 -14.13 -2.37 -10.03
N GLN A 321 -13.37 -1.83 -10.98
CA GLN A 321 -13.91 -1.22 -12.21
C GLN A 321 -13.68 -2.06 -13.46
N GLY A 322 -13.25 -3.31 -13.31
CA GLY A 322 -13.18 -4.26 -14.43
C GLY A 322 -12.14 -3.91 -15.49
N LEU A 323 -11.04 -3.20 -15.16
CA LEU A 323 -9.99 -2.92 -16.14
C LEU A 323 -9.41 -4.20 -16.76
N LEU A 324 -9.37 -5.29 -15.99
CA LEU A 324 -8.97 -6.61 -16.47
C LEU A 324 -10.16 -7.54 -16.76
N ASP A 325 -11.35 -7.02 -16.99
CA ASP A 325 -12.47 -7.85 -17.46
C ASP A 325 -12.28 -8.14 -18.96
N GLN A 326 -12.40 -9.42 -19.33
CA GLN A 326 -12.33 -9.88 -20.72
C GLN A 326 -13.58 -9.48 -21.53
N ALA A 327 -14.71 -9.25 -20.86
CA ALA A 327 -15.94 -8.82 -21.50
C ALA A 327 -15.91 -7.33 -21.92
N SER A 328 -15.10 -6.51 -21.25
CA SER A 328 -14.97 -5.09 -21.56
C SER A 328 -14.19 -4.89 -22.85
N ARG A 329 -14.86 -4.40 -23.90
CA ARG A 329 -14.22 -4.07 -25.19
C ARG A 329 -13.40 -2.79 -25.13
N ALA A 330 -13.93 -1.74 -24.50
CA ALA A 330 -13.27 -0.45 -24.36
C ALA A 330 -13.30 0.02 -22.90
N VAL A 331 -12.16 0.52 -22.41
CA VAL A 331 -12.03 1.05 -21.05
C VAL A 331 -11.37 2.43 -21.14
N ILE A 332 -11.97 3.41 -20.48
CA ILE A 332 -11.41 4.77 -20.36
C ILE A 332 -10.85 4.91 -18.95
N VAL A 333 -9.56 5.22 -18.85
CA VAL A 333 -8.88 5.43 -17.57
C VAL A 333 -8.57 6.90 -17.41
N ASP A 334 -9.33 7.58 -16.55
CA ASP A 334 -9.05 8.96 -16.15
C ASP A 334 -8.35 9.00 -14.80
N LEU A 335 -7.06 9.33 -14.82
CA LEU A 335 -6.22 9.49 -13.64
C LEU A 335 -5.29 10.69 -13.85
N PRO A 336 -4.85 11.39 -12.79
CA PRO A 336 -3.86 12.45 -12.90
C PRO A 336 -2.54 11.96 -13.53
N THR A 337 -1.76 12.85 -14.11
CA THR A 337 -0.36 12.55 -14.47
C THR A 337 0.40 12.20 -13.19
N SER A 338 1.22 11.14 -13.22
CA SER A 338 1.81 10.44 -12.05
C SER A 338 0.93 9.42 -11.32
N GLY A 339 -0.38 9.34 -11.58
CA GLY A 339 -1.29 8.32 -11.00
C GLY A 339 -1.04 6.88 -11.47
N GLY A 340 0.05 6.64 -12.22
CA GLY A 340 0.47 5.31 -12.63
C GLY A 340 -0.32 4.69 -13.80
N LYS A 341 -0.87 5.52 -14.71
CA LYS A 341 -1.58 5.10 -15.92
C LYS A 341 -0.79 4.09 -16.78
N THR A 342 0.52 4.26 -16.89
CA THR A 342 1.37 3.36 -17.67
C THR A 342 1.37 1.93 -17.12
N ALA A 343 1.38 1.76 -15.79
CA ALA A 343 1.34 0.42 -15.17
C ALA A 343 0.00 -0.28 -15.45
N LEU A 344 -1.11 0.46 -15.36
CA LEU A 344 -2.44 -0.05 -15.73
C LEU A 344 -2.48 -0.50 -17.20
N ALA A 345 -1.91 0.30 -18.10
CA ALA A 345 -1.80 -0.07 -19.50
C ALA A 345 -0.98 -1.36 -19.67
N GLN A 346 0.15 -1.51 -18.98
CA GLN A 346 0.96 -2.73 -19.06
C GLN A 346 0.19 -3.99 -18.62
N PHE A 347 -0.57 -3.92 -17.53
CA PHE A 347 -1.43 -5.04 -17.11
C PHE A 347 -2.47 -5.40 -18.18
N ARG A 348 -3.10 -4.40 -18.81
CA ARG A 348 -4.05 -4.63 -19.90
C ARG A 348 -3.37 -5.22 -21.15
N MET A 349 -2.16 -4.77 -21.50
CA MET A 349 -1.41 -5.35 -22.63
C MET A 349 -1.11 -6.83 -22.37
N LEU A 350 -0.60 -7.17 -21.19
CA LEU A 350 -0.30 -8.56 -20.83
C LEU A 350 -1.55 -9.44 -20.82
N GLN A 351 -2.67 -8.90 -20.34
CA GLN A 351 -3.94 -9.61 -20.40
C GLN A 351 -4.37 -9.87 -21.85
N ALA A 352 -4.33 -8.87 -22.73
CA ALA A 352 -4.69 -9.02 -24.13
C ALA A 352 -3.79 -10.04 -24.84
N LEU A 353 -2.48 -9.95 -24.63
CA LEU A 353 -1.52 -10.92 -25.17
C LEU A 353 -1.75 -12.35 -24.67
N ASN A 354 -2.26 -12.52 -23.47
CA ASN A 354 -2.64 -13.85 -22.96
C ASN A 354 -3.95 -14.34 -23.60
N GLN A 355 -4.92 -13.46 -23.77
CA GLN A 355 -6.24 -13.81 -24.33
C GLN A 355 -6.13 -14.25 -25.79
N PHE A 356 -5.28 -13.57 -26.58
CA PHE A 356 -5.14 -13.82 -28.01
C PHE A 356 -3.85 -14.58 -28.36
N ASP A 357 -3.25 -15.29 -27.39
CA ASP A 357 -1.97 -15.99 -27.60
C ASP A 357 -2.07 -17.09 -28.67
N LEU A 358 -3.22 -17.79 -28.72
CA LEU A 358 -3.48 -18.84 -29.70
C LEU A 358 -3.66 -18.28 -31.13
N ASP A 359 -4.04 -17.02 -31.25
CA ASP A 359 -4.30 -16.34 -32.52
C ASP A 359 -3.09 -15.51 -33.00
N ASP A 360 -1.91 -15.70 -32.37
CA ASP A 360 -0.70 -14.88 -32.55
C ASP A 360 -1.00 -13.37 -32.39
N GLY A 361 -1.91 -13.03 -31.46
CA GLY A 361 -2.41 -11.68 -31.23
C GLY A 361 -1.32 -10.68 -30.84
N TRP A 362 -1.59 -9.40 -31.12
CA TRP A 362 -0.65 -8.31 -30.87
C TRP A 362 -1.36 -7.07 -30.33
N VAL A 363 -0.58 -6.19 -29.70
CA VAL A 363 -1.09 -4.96 -29.08
C VAL A 363 -0.43 -3.73 -29.71
N ALA A 364 -1.24 -2.76 -30.14
CA ALA A 364 -0.77 -1.45 -30.55
C ALA A 364 -0.79 -0.46 -29.37
N TYR A 365 0.36 0.11 -29.03
CA TYR A 365 0.45 1.24 -28.10
C TYR A 365 0.62 2.54 -28.86
N VAL A 366 -0.35 3.44 -28.76
CA VAL A 366 -0.33 4.72 -29.47
C VAL A 366 0.16 5.84 -28.56
N ALA A 367 1.29 6.44 -28.93
CA ALA A 367 1.86 7.60 -28.23
C ALA A 367 1.78 8.85 -29.10
N PRO A 368 1.57 10.06 -28.52
CA PRO A 368 1.28 11.25 -29.31
C PRO A 368 2.50 11.83 -30.03
N THR A 369 3.72 11.48 -29.62
CA THR A 369 4.95 11.99 -30.25
C THR A 369 5.99 10.89 -30.43
N ARG A 370 6.89 11.07 -31.40
CA ARG A 370 8.01 10.13 -31.66
C ARG A 370 8.95 9.99 -30.47
N ALA A 371 9.19 11.09 -29.74
CA ALA A 371 9.99 11.04 -28.51
C ALA A 371 9.36 10.12 -27.46
N LEU A 372 8.03 10.20 -27.28
CA LEU A 372 7.30 9.32 -26.38
C LEU A 372 7.26 7.88 -26.88
N VAL A 373 7.17 7.63 -28.19
CA VAL A 373 7.31 6.28 -28.77
C VAL A 373 8.62 5.64 -28.32
N SER A 374 9.75 6.35 -28.51
CA SER A 374 11.06 5.83 -28.11
C SER A 374 11.16 5.58 -26.60
N GLN A 375 10.69 6.53 -25.79
CA GLN A 375 10.69 6.41 -24.33
C GLN A 375 9.84 5.22 -23.84
N ILE A 376 8.61 5.07 -24.35
CA ILE A 376 7.71 3.99 -23.97
C ILE A 376 8.25 2.64 -24.46
N THR A 377 8.79 2.57 -25.67
CA THR A 377 9.38 1.33 -26.20
C THR A 377 10.52 0.84 -25.33
N ARG A 378 11.45 1.73 -24.95
CA ARG A 378 12.54 1.38 -24.04
C ARG A 378 12.00 0.81 -22.73
N ARG A 379 11.03 1.50 -22.12
CA ARG A 379 10.41 1.07 -20.86
C ARG A 379 9.72 -0.29 -20.99
N LEU A 380 8.93 -0.49 -22.05
CA LEU A 380 8.23 -1.74 -22.28
C LEU A 380 9.20 -2.90 -22.58
N ARG A 381 10.30 -2.67 -23.31
CA ARG A 381 11.35 -3.68 -23.52
C ARG A 381 12.01 -4.10 -22.22
N GLU A 382 12.34 -3.14 -21.36
CA GLU A 382 12.88 -3.42 -20.01
C GLU A 382 11.90 -4.30 -19.19
N ASP A 383 10.60 -4.06 -19.33
CA ASP A 383 9.57 -4.67 -18.46
C ASP A 383 9.04 -6.01 -18.98
N PHE A 384 8.96 -6.14 -20.31
CA PHE A 384 8.35 -7.28 -20.99
C PHE A 384 9.39 -8.23 -21.60
N GLY A 385 10.63 -7.77 -21.82
CA GLY A 385 11.73 -8.61 -22.29
C GLY A 385 11.96 -9.87 -21.43
N PRO A 386 11.98 -9.79 -20.09
CA PRO A 386 12.08 -10.96 -19.21
C PRO A 386 10.94 -11.97 -19.33
N LEU A 387 9.81 -11.57 -19.91
CA LEU A 387 8.65 -12.42 -20.17
C LEU A 387 8.72 -13.10 -21.54
N GLY A 388 9.71 -12.75 -22.37
CA GLY A 388 9.83 -13.18 -23.75
C GLY A 388 8.92 -12.43 -24.72
N VAL A 389 8.39 -11.27 -24.33
CA VAL A 389 7.51 -10.45 -25.16
C VAL A 389 8.35 -9.42 -25.93
N GLN A 390 8.26 -9.48 -27.26
CA GLN A 390 8.94 -8.60 -28.19
C GLN A 390 8.15 -7.31 -28.40
N VAL A 391 8.83 -6.19 -28.14
CA VAL A 391 8.27 -4.84 -28.23
C VAL A 391 9.06 -4.06 -29.27
N GLU A 392 8.38 -3.60 -30.31
CA GLU A 392 8.99 -2.90 -31.43
C GLU A 392 8.38 -1.51 -31.66
N PRO A 393 9.20 -0.49 -31.96
CA PRO A 393 8.71 0.84 -32.29
C PRO A 393 8.50 1.00 -33.79
N LEU A 394 7.50 1.80 -34.19
CA LEU A 394 7.39 2.36 -35.53
C LEU A 394 7.76 3.83 -35.49
N THR A 395 8.95 4.15 -35.98
CA THR A 395 9.50 5.51 -35.87
C THR A 395 9.74 6.19 -37.20
N GLY A 396 9.58 5.52 -38.35
CA GLY A 396 9.79 6.09 -39.68
C GLY A 396 8.99 7.39 -39.95
N ALA A 397 9.61 8.36 -40.61
CA ALA A 397 9.11 9.74 -40.70
C ALA A 397 7.92 9.95 -41.66
N VAL A 398 7.79 9.15 -42.73
CA VAL A 398 6.76 9.34 -43.76
C VAL A 398 6.32 8.00 -44.40
N GLU A 399 7.24 7.06 -44.56
CA GLU A 399 6.97 5.73 -45.14
C GLU A 399 7.45 4.61 -44.19
N VAL A 400 6.97 3.38 -44.44
CA VAL A 400 7.49 2.17 -43.79
C VAL A 400 8.78 1.81 -44.49
N ASP A 401 9.90 1.80 -43.76
CA ASP A 401 11.18 1.41 -44.37
C ASP A 401 11.23 -0.11 -44.61
N ALA A 402 12.19 -0.59 -45.41
CA ALA A 402 12.31 -2.01 -45.75
C ALA A 402 12.50 -2.92 -44.52
N PHE A 403 13.01 -2.39 -43.42
CA PHE A 403 13.18 -3.12 -42.16
C PHE A 403 11.85 -3.22 -41.42
N GLU A 404 11.10 -2.13 -41.30
CA GLU A 404 9.74 -2.10 -40.77
C GLU A 404 8.80 -2.99 -41.63
N GLU A 405 8.96 -3.05 -42.95
CA GLU A 405 8.19 -3.95 -43.82
C GLU A 405 8.50 -5.43 -43.55
N ALA A 406 9.77 -5.79 -43.42
CA ALA A 406 10.18 -7.15 -43.06
C ALA A 406 9.62 -7.53 -41.68
N LEU A 407 9.72 -6.63 -40.70
CA LEU A 407 9.20 -6.81 -39.35
C LEU A 407 7.66 -7.01 -39.33
N LEU A 408 6.92 -6.25 -40.14
CA LEU A 408 5.45 -6.35 -40.20
C LEU A 408 4.96 -7.59 -40.95
N GLY A 409 5.77 -8.11 -41.89
CA GLY A 409 5.48 -9.31 -42.68
C GLY A 409 5.73 -10.63 -41.94
N GLU A 410 6.58 -10.64 -40.91
CA GLU A 410 6.84 -11.81 -40.09
C GLU A 410 5.75 -12.03 -39.03
N ALA A 411 5.16 -13.23 -39.01
CA ALA A 411 4.03 -13.56 -38.14
C ALA A 411 4.32 -13.42 -36.63
N ARG A 412 5.60 -13.50 -36.21
CA ARG A 412 6.02 -13.49 -34.79
C ARG A 412 7.10 -12.48 -34.44
N ALA A 413 7.42 -11.54 -35.32
CA ALA A 413 8.47 -10.56 -35.08
C ALA A 413 8.18 -9.57 -33.94
N PHE A 414 6.91 -9.40 -33.56
CA PHE A 414 6.50 -8.56 -32.44
C PHE A 414 5.18 -9.02 -31.83
N GLN A 415 5.04 -8.75 -30.53
CA GLN A 415 3.78 -8.87 -29.79
C GLN A 415 3.24 -7.50 -29.39
N VAL A 416 4.11 -6.50 -29.19
CA VAL A 416 3.70 -5.12 -28.89
C VAL A 416 4.34 -4.17 -29.90
N LEU A 417 3.52 -3.29 -30.47
CA LEU A 417 3.94 -2.30 -31.45
C LEU A 417 3.68 -0.90 -30.92
N VAL A 418 4.70 -0.06 -30.80
CA VAL A 418 4.57 1.31 -30.28
C VAL A 418 4.67 2.31 -31.43
N ALA A 419 3.63 3.10 -31.68
CA ALA A 419 3.55 3.98 -32.85
C ALA A 419 2.86 5.32 -32.56
N THR A 420 3.02 6.29 -33.46
CA THR A 420 2.16 7.49 -33.47
C THR A 420 0.81 7.19 -34.16
N PRO A 421 -0.24 7.99 -33.92
CA PRO A 421 -1.54 7.80 -34.57
C PRO A 421 -1.44 7.73 -36.11
N GLU A 422 -0.65 8.62 -36.71
CA GLU A 422 -0.47 8.73 -38.16
C GLU A 422 0.20 7.49 -38.73
N LYS A 423 1.22 6.98 -38.03
CA LYS A 423 1.98 5.80 -38.45
C LYS A 423 1.16 4.53 -38.35
N LEU A 424 0.39 4.36 -37.26
CA LEU A 424 -0.53 3.24 -37.11
C LEU A 424 -1.59 3.25 -38.22
N GLN A 425 -2.15 4.43 -38.53
CA GLN A 425 -3.11 4.58 -39.62
C GLN A 425 -2.52 4.16 -40.97
N LEU A 426 -1.27 4.51 -41.27
CA LEU A 426 -0.59 4.13 -42.50
C LEU A 426 -0.38 2.60 -42.61
N VAL A 427 0.00 1.95 -41.50
CA VAL A 427 0.16 0.48 -41.45
C VAL A 427 -1.18 -0.22 -41.65
N MET A 428 -2.25 0.27 -41.02
CA MET A 428 -3.60 -0.30 -41.16
C MET A 428 -4.15 -0.16 -42.59
N ARG A 429 -3.99 1.01 -43.22
CA ARG A 429 -4.46 1.25 -44.60
C ARG A 429 -3.76 0.35 -45.62
N ASN A 430 -2.47 0.10 -45.43
CA ASN A 430 -1.66 -0.67 -46.36
C ASN A 430 -1.74 -2.19 -46.11
N LYS A 431 -2.56 -2.66 -45.15
CA LYS A 431 -2.70 -4.08 -44.75
C LYS A 431 -1.35 -4.79 -44.54
N LYS A 432 -0.34 -4.05 -44.06
CA LYS A 432 1.03 -4.58 -43.93
C LYS A 432 1.19 -5.61 -42.82
N VAL A 433 0.26 -5.64 -41.86
CA VAL A 433 0.19 -6.68 -40.84
C VAL A 433 -0.82 -7.72 -41.30
N ALA A 434 -0.33 -8.94 -41.57
CA ALA A 434 -1.18 -10.06 -42.00
C ALA A 434 -2.13 -10.55 -40.89
N ARG A 435 -1.84 -10.18 -39.63
CA ARG A 435 -2.62 -10.54 -38.45
C ARG A 435 -3.80 -9.57 -38.26
N PRO A 436 -5.04 -10.06 -38.10
CA PRO A 436 -6.22 -9.21 -37.96
C PRO A 436 -6.12 -8.34 -36.72
N LEU A 437 -6.55 -7.08 -36.83
CA LEU A 437 -6.63 -6.15 -35.72
C LEU A 437 -8.06 -6.18 -35.18
N ALA A 438 -8.23 -6.77 -34.00
CA ALA A 438 -9.49 -6.70 -33.25
C ALA A 438 -9.53 -5.38 -32.48
N LEU A 439 -10.60 -4.59 -32.69
CA LEU A 439 -10.87 -3.34 -31.97
C LEU A 439 -11.82 -3.58 -30.80
#